data_AF-A0A223D1Z7-F1
#
_entry.id   AF-A0A223D1Z7-F1
#
_cell.length_a   1.000
_cell.length_b   1.000
_cell.length_c   1.000
_cell.angle_alpha   90.00
_cell.angle_beta   90.00
_cell.angle_gamma   90.00
#
_symmetry.space_group_name_H-M   'P 1'
#
loop_
_entity.id
_entity.type
_entity.pdbx_description
1 polymer ?
#
loop_
_entity_poly.entity_id
_entity_poly.type
_entity_poly.pdbx_seq_one_letter_code
_entity_poly.pdbx_strand_id
1 'polypeptide(L)'
;MNKKTAAISLITACLLAGQSTVPILQSSTVVYAAAALSLQELTARAIQVSPDLKDLNSNLEKKKQELIQAYKAINIQAEKDASKHAKEHSLSRDIDLGTKVPNAQLELKKAEREIENKRREIGLEIEQLYINAYQAQLGVQKAQSELKQAQVKVDDLTKKAIFGYAKQAAVDAAKKELETVQSSVTVATLAFKSSRNELGQKVGMDLDGDFTFDVPRQYAWLNQTVLWQMIARAEGTDLELWKAIEARRLAEAKVNLIRQLYTNKFGAQTMQILESTYSSTKETDYAAFMAKYNEMLANIEAKWRGKVWVLVFSFPFLKQVPKKDLQGEYEGMRYFEDMQNSLPLAMLEFDKARLKESDTRQKLVTKIKTSYLGVKQSEASYILAMKAQDHARQATKDAEQKKKFGVLKQEELDAVKASEVQAGEMVTSAFLAYKLSLSKLDLDTSGSVVYRNGLLPYQVDSGLDPLVQPPSVDLLLGGWKLEPVAEGMTSKFTVGDLKDGLQATHFTLHSKKTGKQIGERTAIKGELLHLNLAFSDISDLYIVLYNGDQKGDEAVLEGYAPKGTLTKK
;
A
#
# COMPACT_ATOMS: atom_id res chain seq x y z
N MET A 1 62.94 5.28 -27.66
CA MET A 1 63.38 5.54 -29.04
C MET A 1 63.38 4.23 -29.82
N ASN A 2 62.69 4.26 -30.97
CA ASN A 2 62.85 3.47 -32.19
C ASN A 2 62.81 1.93 -32.19
N LYS A 3 61.58 1.47 -32.44
CA LYS A 3 61.10 0.38 -33.30
C LYS A 3 62.02 -0.17 -34.41
N LYS A 4 61.83 -1.49 -34.59
CA LYS A 4 61.80 -2.31 -35.84
C LYS A 4 63.17 -2.61 -36.45
N THR A 5 63.51 -3.80 -36.97
CA THR A 5 62.81 -4.92 -37.65
C THR A 5 63.87 -6.04 -37.78
N ALA A 6 63.64 -7.35 -37.80
CA ALA A 6 63.19 -8.14 -38.94
C ALA A 6 63.37 -9.66 -38.63
N ALA A 7 62.63 -10.49 -39.35
CA ALA A 7 62.52 -11.94 -39.28
C ALA A 7 63.71 -12.74 -39.85
N ILE A 8 63.68 -14.08 -39.71
CA ILE A 8 64.02 -15.17 -40.68
C ILE A 8 64.40 -16.47 -39.92
N SER A 9 63.51 -17.49 -39.92
CA SER A 9 63.67 -18.86 -40.49
C SER A 9 64.31 -19.89 -39.52
N LEU A 10 64.20 -21.23 -39.61
CA LEU A 10 63.75 -22.19 -40.62
C LEU A 10 63.55 -23.58 -39.93
N ILE A 11 62.41 -24.23 -40.21
CA ILE A 11 62.18 -25.65 -40.56
C ILE A 11 63.21 -26.75 -40.13
N THR A 12 62.66 -27.87 -39.61
CA THR A 12 62.99 -29.31 -39.87
C THR A 12 63.61 -30.13 -38.73
N ALA A 13 62.79 -30.97 -38.06
CA ALA A 13 63.03 -32.41 -37.86
C ALA A 13 61.84 -33.05 -37.11
N CYS A 14 60.93 -33.66 -37.88
CA CYS A 14 59.92 -34.59 -37.37
C CYS A 14 60.55 -35.96 -37.04
N LEU A 15 59.85 -36.68 -36.16
CA LEU A 15 59.88 -38.14 -35.90
C LEU A 15 60.89 -38.63 -34.86
N LEU A 16 60.41 -38.82 -33.63
CA LEU A 16 60.15 -40.16 -33.10
C LEU A 16 59.22 -40.13 -31.87
N ALA A 17 58.17 -40.95 -31.97
CA ALA A 17 57.25 -41.52 -30.98
C ALA A 17 57.38 -41.07 -29.50
N GLY A 18 56.34 -40.69 -28.78
CA GLY A 18 54.96 -41.17 -28.84
C GLY A 18 54.62 -41.77 -27.48
N GLN A 19 53.88 -41.04 -26.64
CA GLN A 19 52.92 -41.59 -25.68
C GLN A 19 51.79 -40.58 -25.48
N SER A 20 50.60 -41.06 -25.79
CA SER A 20 49.30 -40.42 -25.65
C SER A 20 48.97 -40.11 -24.20
N THR A 21 48.94 -38.82 -23.83
CA THR A 21 48.18 -38.36 -22.66
C THR A 21 46.85 -37.82 -23.14
N VAL A 22 45.82 -38.66 -23.00
CA VAL A 22 44.42 -38.25 -23.01
C VAL A 22 44.24 -37.18 -21.92
N PRO A 23 43.76 -35.96 -22.22
CA PRO A 23 43.25 -35.11 -21.16
C PRO A 23 41.96 -35.76 -20.66
N ILE A 24 42.04 -36.36 -19.47
CA ILE A 24 40.89 -36.75 -18.67
C ILE A 24 40.16 -35.43 -18.35
N LEU A 25 39.17 -35.08 -19.16
CA LEU A 25 38.10 -34.18 -18.74
C LEU A 25 37.34 -34.92 -17.64
N GLN A 26 37.70 -34.65 -16.39
CA GLN A 26 36.88 -35.03 -15.26
C GLN A 26 35.52 -34.37 -15.44
N SER A 27 34.55 -35.17 -15.86
CA SER A 27 33.13 -34.87 -15.71
C SER A 27 32.83 -34.85 -14.21
N SER A 28 33.01 -33.70 -13.58
CA SER A 28 32.36 -33.40 -12.32
C SER A 28 30.88 -33.11 -12.62
N THR A 29 30.12 -34.18 -12.85
CA THR A 29 28.68 -34.15 -12.66
C THR A 29 28.44 -34.03 -11.16
N VAL A 30 28.44 -32.79 -10.66
CA VAL A 30 27.73 -32.51 -9.42
C VAL A 30 26.26 -32.44 -9.81
N VAL A 31 25.58 -33.60 -9.75
CA VAL A 31 24.12 -33.62 -9.79
C VAL A 31 23.65 -33.08 -8.44
N TYR A 32 23.58 -31.76 -8.32
CA TYR A 32 22.67 -31.18 -7.33
C TYR A 32 21.27 -31.47 -7.88
N ALA A 33 20.50 -32.30 -7.17
CA ALA A 33 19.07 -32.40 -7.42
C ALA A 33 18.51 -30.97 -7.33
N ALA A 34 17.86 -30.50 -8.41
CA ALA A 34 17.46 -29.11 -8.49
C ALA A 34 16.56 -28.75 -7.30
N ALA A 35 16.98 -27.78 -6.50
CA ALA A 35 16.20 -27.32 -5.36
C ALA A 35 14.99 -26.53 -5.88
N ALA A 36 13.78 -27.01 -5.58
CA ALA A 36 12.55 -26.29 -5.89
C ALA A 36 12.39 -25.14 -4.88
N LEU A 37 12.40 -23.90 -5.35
CA LEU A 37 12.21 -22.72 -4.52
C LEU A 37 10.75 -22.30 -4.54
N SER A 38 10.13 -22.11 -3.37
CA SER A 38 8.77 -21.57 -3.32
C SER A 38 8.77 -20.04 -3.33
N LEU A 39 7.77 -19.44 -3.96
CA LEU A 39 7.54 -17.99 -3.94
C LEU A 39 7.44 -17.47 -2.50
N GLN A 40 6.74 -18.19 -1.62
CA GLN A 40 6.52 -17.76 -0.25
C GLN A 40 7.82 -17.67 0.56
N GLU A 41 8.72 -18.64 0.41
CA GLU A 41 10.04 -18.61 1.08
C GLU A 41 10.89 -17.45 0.57
N LEU A 42 10.90 -17.22 -0.74
CA LEU A 42 11.65 -16.13 -1.36
C LEU A 42 11.12 -14.76 -0.91
N THR A 43 9.79 -14.58 -0.85
CA THR A 43 9.18 -13.35 -0.33
C THR A 43 9.51 -13.15 1.15
N ALA A 44 9.40 -14.19 1.98
CA ALA A 44 9.73 -14.11 3.40
C ALA A 44 11.20 -13.70 3.61
N ARG A 45 12.11 -14.26 2.80
CA ARG A 45 13.52 -13.91 2.86
C ARG A 45 13.79 -12.49 2.36
N ALA A 46 13.19 -12.07 1.25
CA ALA A 46 13.30 -10.70 0.75
C ALA A 46 12.90 -9.67 1.82
N ILE A 47 11.80 -9.93 2.54
CA ILE A 47 11.35 -9.09 3.66
C ILE A 47 12.40 -9.01 4.78
N GLN A 48 13.08 -10.12 5.09
CA GLN A 48 14.11 -10.15 6.14
C GLN A 48 15.40 -9.41 5.74
N VAL A 49 15.83 -9.53 4.49
CA VAL A 49 17.10 -8.94 4.04
C VAL A 49 16.98 -7.49 3.55
N SER A 50 15.77 -7.04 3.22
CA SER A 50 15.49 -5.73 2.63
C SER A 50 16.11 -4.56 3.44
N PRO A 51 16.98 -3.74 2.82
CA PRO A 51 17.52 -2.55 3.46
C PRO A 51 16.45 -1.49 3.71
N ASP A 52 15.50 -1.31 2.79
CA ASP A 52 14.38 -0.36 2.93
C ASP A 52 13.53 -0.68 4.17
N LEU A 53 13.22 -1.97 4.41
CA LEU A 53 12.47 -2.35 5.61
C LEU A 53 13.30 -2.18 6.88
N LYS A 54 14.63 -2.36 6.85
CA LYS A 54 15.49 -2.08 8.01
C LYS A 54 15.47 -0.59 8.35
N ASP A 55 15.55 0.28 7.35
CA ASP A 55 15.46 1.73 7.55
C ASP A 55 14.08 2.14 8.09
N LEU A 56 13.00 1.63 7.52
CA LEU A 56 11.64 1.88 8.01
C LEU A 56 11.42 1.38 9.44
N ASN A 57 11.97 0.22 9.82
CA ASN A 57 11.91 -0.27 11.20
C ASN A 57 12.71 0.62 12.16
N SER A 58 13.89 1.11 11.74
CA SER A 58 14.67 2.08 12.52
C SER A 58 13.90 3.39 12.73
N ASN A 59 13.26 3.89 11.67
CA ASN A 59 12.39 5.07 11.75
C ASN A 59 11.19 4.81 12.66
N LEU A 60 10.58 3.62 12.62
CA LEU A 60 9.49 3.25 13.55
C LEU A 60 9.94 3.34 15.01
N GLU A 61 11.12 2.79 15.35
CA GLU A 61 11.67 2.89 16.71
C GLU A 61 11.95 4.35 17.11
N LYS A 62 12.47 5.16 16.18
CA LYS A 62 12.62 6.61 16.40
C LYS A 62 11.28 7.27 16.70
N LYS A 63 10.21 6.98 15.94
CA LYS A 63 8.87 7.53 16.16
C LYS A 63 8.25 7.10 17.49
N LYS A 64 8.51 5.87 17.95
CA LYS A 64 8.12 5.44 19.31
C LYS A 64 8.80 6.29 20.39
N GLN A 65 10.09 6.59 20.24
CA GLN A 65 10.81 7.44 21.19
C GLN A 65 10.32 8.90 21.14
N GLU A 66 10.04 9.44 19.95
CA GLU A 66 9.45 10.79 19.79
C GLU A 66 8.10 10.90 20.51
N LEU A 67 7.24 9.87 20.44
CA LEU A 67 5.98 9.83 21.18
C LEU A 67 6.19 9.85 22.70
N ILE A 68 7.13 9.05 23.21
CA ILE A 68 7.47 9.05 24.64
C ILE A 68 7.97 10.43 25.07
N GLN A 69 8.81 11.08 24.26
CA GLN A 69 9.31 12.42 24.53
C GLN A 69 8.19 13.47 24.50
N ALA A 70 7.22 13.34 23.59
CA ALA A 70 6.06 14.22 23.53
C ALA A 70 5.24 14.17 24.83
N TYR A 71 4.94 12.98 25.35
CA TYR A 71 4.26 12.82 26.64
C TYR A 71 5.05 13.40 27.80
N LYS A 72 6.36 13.12 27.88
CA LYS A 72 7.23 13.68 28.92
C LYS A 72 7.26 15.21 28.87
N ALA A 73 7.33 15.79 27.67
CA ALA A 73 7.35 17.24 27.49
C ALA A 73 6.05 17.91 27.97
N ILE A 74 4.90 17.29 27.70
CA ILE A 74 3.60 17.79 28.22
C ILE A 74 3.55 17.69 29.74
N ASN A 75 3.97 16.56 30.34
CA ASN A 75 3.96 16.40 31.79
C ASN A 75 4.86 17.43 32.50
N ILE A 76 6.08 17.63 31.99
CA ILE A 76 7.01 18.65 32.53
C ILE A 76 6.40 20.06 32.40
N GLN A 77 5.68 20.33 31.32
CA GLN A 77 5.02 21.62 31.15
C GLN A 77 3.86 21.77 32.14
N ALA A 78 3.01 20.76 32.29
CA ALA A 78 1.92 20.76 33.27
C ALA A 78 2.41 20.97 34.71
N GLU A 79 3.55 20.37 35.08
CA GLU A 79 4.20 20.61 36.38
C GLU A 79 4.66 22.06 36.56
N LYS A 80 5.17 22.69 35.49
CA LYS A 80 5.55 24.12 35.51
C LYS A 80 4.33 25.03 35.63
N ASP A 81 3.26 24.69 34.93
CA ASP A 81 2.00 25.44 34.91
C ASP A 81 1.24 25.33 36.23
N ALA A 82 1.40 24.21 36.95
CA ALA A 82 0.88 24.01 38.30
C ALA A 82 1.70 24.73 39.40
N SER A 83 2.87 25.29 39.06
CA SER A 83 3.76 25.94 40.02
C SER A 83 3.29 27.36 40.39
N LYS A 84 3.69 27.86 41.57
CA LYS A 84 3.38 29.23 42.02
C LYS A 84 4.01 30.34 41.15
N HIS A 85 4.89 29.98 40.22
CA HIS A 85 5.57 30.90 39.30
C HIS A 85 5.17 30.61 37.85
N ALA A 86 4.00 30.03 37.63
CA ALA A 86 3.47 29.76 36.31
C ALA A 86 3.44 31.04 35.48
N LYS A 87 3.99 30.96 34.27
CA LYS A 87 3.91 32.05 33.29
C LYS A 87 2.74 31.77 32.37
N GLU A 88 2.01 32.81 32.02
CA GLU A 88 1.00 32.70 30.98
C GLU A 88 1.65 32.33 29.64
N HIS A 89 0.88 31.68 28.77
CA HIS A 89 1.33 31.25 27.46
C HIS A 89 0.71 32.11 26.36
N SER A 90 1.46 32.26 25.27
CA SER A 90 0.91 32.74 24.01
C SER A 90 0.12 31.66 23.28
N LEU A 91 -0.72 32.09 22.34
CA LEU A 91 -1.49 31.20 21.50
C LEU A 91 -0.61 30.18 20.75
N SER A 92 0.56 30.60 20.27
CA SER A 92 1.50 29.72 19.57
C SER A 92 1.96 28.58 20.47
N ARG A 93 2.29 28.89 21.73
CA ARG A 93 2.73 27.90 22.72
C ARG A 93 1.60 26.92 23.08
N ASP A 94 0.39 27.43 23.29
CA ASP A 94 -0.77 26.59 23.62
C ASP A 94 -1.15 25.65 22.46
N ILE A 95 -1.05 26.11 21.21
CA ILE A 95 -1.24 25.26 20.03
C ILE A 95 -0.15 24.18 19.93
N ASP A 96 1.12 24.53 20.13
CA ASP A 96 2.24 23.55 20.12
C ASP A 96 2.01 22.45 21.16
N LEU A 97 1.69 22.83 22.40
CA LEU A 97 1.41 21.87 23.48
C LEU A 97 0.22 20.97 23.16
N GLY A 98 -0.89 21.55 22.69
CA GLY A 98 -2.11 20.80 22.37
C GLY A 98 -1.98 19.85 21.17
N THR A 99 -1.06 20.12 20.24
CA THR A 99 -0.85 19.30 19.04
C THR A 99 0.32 18.32 19.15
N LYS A 100 1.19 18.47 20.15
CA LYS A 100 2.44 17.69 20.28
C LYS A 100 2.25 16.18 20.31
N VAL A 101 1.35 15.69 21.17
CA VAL A 101 1.06 14.25 21.29
C VAL A 101 0.28 13.73 20.07
N PRO A 102 -0.82 14.38 19.62
CA PRO A 102 -1.52 13.97 18.40
C PRO A 102 -0.60 13.83 17.19
N ASN A 103 0.29 14.80 16.96
CA ASN A 103 1.25 14.77 15.86
C ASN A 103 2.23 13.59 15.99
N ALA A 104 2.75 13.32 17.20
CA ALA A 104 3.66 12.20 17.42
C ALA A 104 2.96 10.83 17.23
N GLN A 105 1.71 10.70 17.67
CA GLN A 105 0.91 9.49 17.45
C GLN A 105 0.63 9.24 15.97
N LEU A 106 0.31 10.30 15.23
CA LEU A 106 0.14 10.25 13.79
C LEU A 106 1.41 9.73 13.09
N GLU A 107 2.56 10.36 13.36
CA GLU A 107 3.82 9.97 12.74
C GLU A 107 4.22 8.52 13.06
N LEU A 108 3.90 8.03 14.27
CA LEU A 108 4.07 6.62 14.62
C LEU A 108 3.20 5.70 13.75
N LYS A 109 1.89 5.96 13.67
CA LYS A 109 0.97 5.16 12.85
C LYS A 109 1.32 5.18 11.37
N LYS A 110 1.81 6.32 10.89
CA LYS A 110 2.30 6.47 9.51
C LYS A 110 3.49 5.56 9.26
N ALA A 111 4.47 5.53 10.16
CA ALA A 111 5.62 4.63 10.07
C ALA A 111 5.21 3.14 10.10
N GLU A 112 4.24 2.77 10.93
CA GLU A 112 3.69 1.40 10.97
C GLU A 112 3.07 0.99 9.63
N ARG A 113 2.21 1.84 9.05
CA ARG A 113 1.56 1.56 7.77
C ARG A 113 2.51 1.59 6.58
N GLU A 114 3.55 2.43 6.62
CA GLU A 114 4.60 2.44 5.59
C GLU A 114 5.34 1.11 5.52
N ILE A 115 5.60 0.45 6.65
CA ILE A 115 6.19 -0.90 6.71
C ILE A 115 5.25 -1.93 6.06
N GLU A 116 3.96 -1.92 6.42
CA GLU A 116 2.99 -2.86 5.85
C GLU A 116 2.85 -2.70 4.34
N ASN A 117 2.76 -1.46 3.85
CA ASN A 117 2.69 -1.17 2.43
C ASN A 117 3.95 -1.65 1.70
N LYS A 118 5.14 -1.36 2.24
CA LYS A 118 6.42 -1.78 1.65
C LYS A 118 6.58 -3.29 1.60
N ARG A 119 6.07 -4.02 2.61
CA ARG A 119 6.06 -5.50 2.60
C ARG A 119 5.26 -6.05 1.42
N ARG A 120 4.11 -5.46 1.10
CA ARG A 120 3.28 -5.87 -0.05
C ARG A 120 3.94 -5.54 -1.38
N GLU A 121 4.55 -4.36 -1.49
CA GLU A 121 5.33 -3.97 -2.67
C GLU A 121 6.47 -4.96 -2.95
N ILE A 122 7.23 -5.33 -1.91
CA ILE A 122 8.28 -6.37 -2.03
C ILE A 122 7.66 -7.72 -2.45
N GLY A 123 6.50 -8.08 -1.89
CA GLY A 123 5.79 -9.30 -2.30
C GLY A 123 5.50 -9.35 -3.80
N LEU A 124 4.95 -8.27 -4.36
CA LEU A 124 4.66 -8.18 -5.81
C LEU A 124 5.95 -8.17 -6.64
N GLU A 125 6.98 -7.43 -6.23
CA GLU A 125 8.27 -7.37 -6.94
C GLU A 125 8.90 -8.77 -7.03
N ILE A 126 8.93 -9.51 -5.93
CA ILE A 126 9.45 -10.88 -5.89
C ILE A 126 8.59 -11.83 -6.72
N GLU A 127 7.26 -11.72 -6.69
CA GLU A 127 6.38 -12.53 -7.55
C GLU A 127 6.64 -12.28 -9.04
N GLN A 128 6.87 -11.01 -9.42
CA GLN A 128 7.19 -10.66 -10.81
C GLN A 128 8.55 -11.23 -11.25
N LEU A 129 9.58 -11.09 -10.42
CA LEU A 129 10.90 -11.67 -10.69
C LEU A 129 10.86 -13.21 -10.74
N TYR A 130 10.07 -13.84 -9.86
CA TYR A 130 9.84 -15.27 -9.84
C TYR A 130 9.17 -15.75 -11.13
N ILE A 131 8.13 -15.05 -11.59
CA ILE A 131 7.45 -15.35 -12.86
C ILE A 131 8.39 -15.17 -14.05
N ASN A 132 9.25 -14.14 -14.06
CA ASN A 132 10.26 -13.95 -15.09
C ASN A 132 11.29 -15.09 -15.12
N ALA A 133 11.75 -15.55 -13.94
CA ALA A 133 12.64 -16.70 -13.83
C ALA A 133 11.97 -17.99 -14.34
N TYR A 134 10.70 -18.20 -14.01
CA TYR A 134 9.90 -19.30 -14.53
C TYR A 134 9.73 -19.25 -16.06
N GLN A 135 9.47 -18.07 -16.64
CA GLN A 135 9.40 -17.91 -18.10
C GLN A 135 10.72 -18.24 -18.79
N ALA A 136 11.84 -17.78 -18.22
CA ALA A 136 13.17 -18.09 -18.75
C ALA A 136 13.49 -19.59 -18.64
N GLN A 137 13.09 -20.26 -17.56
CA GLN A 137 13.18 -21.72 -17.41
C GLN A 137 12.43 -22.45 -18.53
N LEU A 138 11.20 -22.04 -18.84
CA LEU A 138 10.43 -22.60 -19.95
C LEU A 138 11.13 -22.38 -21.30
N GLY A 139 11.75 -21.22 -21.49
CA GLY A 139 12.57 -20.92 -22.67
C GLY A 139 13.76 -21.87 -22.83
N VAL A 140 14.46 -22.19 -21.74
CA VAL A 140 15.55 -23.18 -21.74
C VAL A 140 15.02 -24.57 -22.11
N GLN A 141 13.92 -25.01 -21.48
CA GLN A 141 13.31 -26.31 -21.75
C GLN A 141 12.91 -26.45 -23.23
N LYS A 142 12.33 -25.40 -23.81
CA LYS A 142 11.98 -25.33 -25.23
C LYS A 142 13.22 -25.45 -26.11
N ALA A 143 14.23 -24.60 -25.91
CA ALA A 143 15.45 -24.61 -26.71
C ALA A 143 16.18 -25.97 -26.64
N GLN A 144 16.17 -26.63 -25.47
CA GLN A 144 16.73 -27.97 -25.31
C GLN A 144 15.93 -29.05 -26.06
N SER A 145 14.59 -28.93 -26.11
CA SER A 145 13.75 -29.82 -26.90
C SER A 145 14.02 -29.65 -28.41
N GLU A 146 14.11 -28.40 -28.87
CA GLU A 146 14.46 -28.08 -30.27
C GLU A 146 15.86 -28.61 -30.63
N LEU A 147 16.83 -28.51 -29.71
CA LEU A 147 18.18 -29.06 -29.91
C LEU A 147 18.15 -30.57 -30.12
N LYS A 148 17.38 -31.30 -29.29
CA LYS A 148 17.22 -32.75 -29.44
C LYS A 148 16.60 -33.10 -30.79
N GLN A 149 15.59 -32.36 -31.24
CA GLN A 149 14.96 -32.57 -32.55
C GLN A 149 15.93 -32.29 -33.71
N ALA A 150 16.69 -31.19 -33.65
CA ALA A 150 17.70 -30.85 -34.64
C ALA A 150 18.82 -31.91 -34.72
N GLN A 151 19.26 -32.45 -33.57
CA GLN A 151 20.25 -33.52 -33.54
C GLN A 151 19.74 -34.80 -34.22
N VAL A 152 18.52 -35.21 -33.91
CA VAL A 152 17.89 -36.38 -34.55
C VAL A 152 17.75 -36.18 -36.05
N LYS A 153 17.38 -34.97 -36.50
CA LYS A 153 17.25 -34.61 -37.92
C LYS A 153 18.60 -34.70 -38.65
N VAL A 154 19.67 -34.18 -38.05
CA VAL A 154 21.03 -34.28 -38.62
C VAL A 154 21.47 -35.73 -38.71
N ASP A 155 21.25 -36.53 -37.67
CA ASP A 155 21.65 -37.95 -37.64
C ASP A 155 20.89 -38.76 -38.70
N ASP A 156 19.58 -38.54 -38.87
CA ASP A 156 18.75 -39.20 -39.88
C ASP A 156 19.17 -38.81 -41.31
N LEU A 157 19.35 -37.52 -41.59
CA LEU A 157 19.79 -37.06 -42.90
C LEU A 157 21.20 -37.54 -43.24
N THR A 158 22.09 -37.60 -42.26
CA THR A 158 23.45 -38.13 -42.45
C THR A 158 23.40 -39.61 -42.82
N LYS A 159 22.59 -40.42 -42.12
CA LYS A 159 22.37 -41.83 -42.48
C LYS A 159 21.78 -41.97 -43.89
N LYS A 160 20.75 -41.20 -44.23
CA LYS A 160 20.13 -41.22 -45.57
C LYS A 160 21.10 -40.81 -46.67
N ALA A 161 22.01 -39.87 -46.41
CA ALA A 161 23.02 -39.46 -47.36
C ALA A 161 24.04 -40.57 -47.65
N ILE A 162 24.45 -41.35 -46.62
CA ILE A 162 25.34 -42.51 -46.80
C ILE A 162 24.75 -43.52 -47.80
N PHE A 163 23.44 -43.73 -47.75
CA PHE A 163 22.73 -44.65 -48.66
C PHE A 163 22.25 -43.98 -49.97
N GLY A 164 22.62 -42.73 -50.23
CA GLY A 164 22.23 -42.00 -51.45
C GLY A 164 20.79 -41.49 -51.49
N TYR A 165 20.03 -41.61 -50.40
CA TYR A 165 18.64 -41.16 -50.29
C TYR A 165 18.50 -39.68 -49.90
N ALA A 166 19.59 -38.98 -49.59
CA ALA A 166 19.60 -37.55 -49.30
C ALA A 166 20.79 -36.85 -49.96
N LYS A 167 20.61 -35.58 -50.36
CA LYS A 167 21.67 -34.75 -50.95
C LYS A 167 22.58 -34.18 -49.85
N GLN A 168 23.88 -34.07 -50.12
CA GLN A 168 24.85 -33.46 -49.19
C GLN A 168 24.44 -32.04 -48.75
N ALA A 169 23.90 -31.23 -49.67
CA ALA A 169 23.39 -29.90 -49.36
C ALA A 169 22.30 -29.88 -48.27
N ALA A 170 21.48 -30.93 -48.15
CA ALA A 170 20.46 -31.05 -47.10
C ALA A 170 21.08 -31.38 -45.73
N VAL A 171 22.16 -32.17 -45.71
CA VAL A 171 22.93 -32.45 -44.49
C VAL A 171 23.62 -31.19 -44.00
N ASP A 172 24.24 -30.42 -44.90
CA ASP A 172 24.94 -29.18 -44.55
C ASP A 172 23.96 -28.10 -44.05
N ALA A 173 22.78 -28.00 -44.65
CA ALA A 173 21.71 -27.12 -44.17
C ALA A 173 21.22 -27.50 -42.76
N ALA A 174 21.03 -28.80 -42.49
CA ALA A 174 20.61 -29.29 -41.18
C ALA A 174 21.69 -29.08 -40.09
N LYS A 175 22.99 -29.20 -40.44
CA LYS A 175 24.09 -28.87 -39.52
C LYS A 175 24.13 -27.39 -39.17
N LYS A 176 23.91 -26.51 -40.15
CA LYS A 176 23.82 -25.06 -39.90
C LYS A 176 22.62 -24.70 -39.02
N GLU A 177 21.49 -25.39 -39.20
CA GLU A 177 20.32 -25.27 -38.32
C GLU A 177 20.65 -25.73 -36.90
N LEU A 178 21.35 -26.86 -36.74
CA LEU A 178 21.82 -27.34 -35.44
C LEU A 178 22.72 -26.33 -34.71
N GLU A 179 23.69 -25.72 -35.40
CA GLU A 179 24.55 -24.65 -34.83
C GLU A 179 23.73 -23.44 -34.35
N THR A 180 22.69 -23.07 -35.13
CA THR A 180 21.76 -21.99 -34.77
C THR A 180 20.98 -22.35 -33.50
N VAL A 181 20.44 -23.57 -33.41
CA VAL A 181 19.70 -24.04 -32.24
C VAL A 181 20.60 -24.18 -30.99
N GLN A 182 21.85 -24.62 -31.14
CA GLN A 182 22.84 -24.63 -30.05
C GLN A 182 23.10 -23.22 -29.52
N SER A 183 23.19 -22.23 -30.41
CA SER A 183 23.31 -20.81 -30.03
C SER A 183 22.07 -20.35 -29.27
N SER A 184 20.86 -20.72 -29.71
CA SER A 184 19.61 -20.41 -29.01
C SER A 184 19.55 -21.01 -27.60
N VAL A 185 20.03 -22.23 -27.38
CA VAL A 185 20.15 -22.83 -26.04
C VAL A 185 21.07 -22.01 -25.14
N THR A 186 22.19 -21.54 -25.68
CA THR A 186 23.14 -20.70 -24.92
C THR A 186 22.48 -19.38 -24.51
N VAL A 187 21.79 -18.70 -25.43
CA VAL A 187 21.06 -17.46 -25.14
C VAL A 187 19.96 -17.69 -24.09
N ALA A 188 19.16 -18.74 -24.22
CA ALA A 188 18.10 -19.06 -23.26
C ALA A 188 18.69 -19.37 -21.86
N THR A 189 19.80 -20.09 -21.80
CA THR A 189 20.47 -20.44 -20.53
C THR A 189 21.05 -19.20 -19.86
N LEU A 190 21.65 -18.29 -20.63
CA LEU A 190 22.13 -17.00 -20.11
C LEU A 190 20.97 -16.12 -19.61
N ALA A 191 19.84 -16.10 -20.33
CA ALA A 191 18.65 -15.37 -19.89
C ALA A 191 18.09 -15.93 -18.57
N PHE A 192 18.06 -17.25 -18.41
CA PHE A 192 17.66 -17.89 -17.15
C PHE A 192 18.62 -17.61 -16.01
N LYS A 193 19.93 -17.69 -16.27
CA LYS A 193 20.95 -17.29 -15.29
C LYS A 193 20.77 -15.82 -14.87
N SER A 194 20.52 -14.93 -15.82
CA SER A 194 20.30 -13.51 -15.55
C SER A 194 19.08 -13.26 -14.67
N SER A 195 17.92 -13.88 -14.97
CA SER A 195 16.70 -13.68 -14.19
C SER A 195 16.81 -14.27 -12.78
N ARG A 196 17.50 -15.41 -12.62
CA ARG A 196 17.83 -15.96 -11.29
C ARG A 196 18.75 -15.04 -10.50
N ASN A 197 19.77 -14.46 -11.14
CA ASN A 197 20.67 -13.54 -10.47
C ASN A 197 19.95 -12.27 -10.01
N GLU A 198 19.04 -11.72 -10.81
CA GLU A 198 18.22 -10.57 -10.44
C GLU A 198 17.32 -10.89 -9.23
N LEU A 199 16.65 -12.04 -9.24
CA LEU A 199 15.88 -12.53 -8.08
C LEU A 199 16.78 -12.75 -6.85
N GLY A 200 17.94 -13.38 -7.05
CA GLY A 200 18.93 -13.68 -6.02
C GLY A 200 19.45 -12.43 -5.31
N GLN A 201 19.73 -11.36 -6.06
CA GLN A 201 20.11 -10.06 -5.52
C GLN A 201 19.04 -9.49 -4.58
N LYS A 202 17.75 -9.62 -4.94
CA LYS A 202 16.64 -9.10 -4.13
C LYS A 202 16.37 -9.92 -2.86
N VAL A 203 16.58 -11.24 -2.92
CA VAL A 203 16.38 -12.13 -1.75
C VAL A 203 17.64 -12.35 -0.92
N GLY A 204 18.79 -11.81 -1.34
CA GLY A 204 20.08 -12.04 -0.66
C GLY A 204 20.49 -13.52 -0.68
N MET A 205 20.30 -14.17 -1.83
CA MET A 205 20.73 -15.55 -2.10
C MET A 205 21.53 -15.59 -3.39
N ASP A 206 22.57 -16.42 -3.41
CA ASP A 206 23.19 -16.81 -4.67
C ASP A 206 22.32 -17.88 -5.33
N LEU A 207 21.76 -17.54 -6.50
CA LEU A 207 20.91 -18.41 -7.30
C LEU A 207 21.61 -18.87 -8.59
N ASP A 208 22.95 -18.87 -8.63
CA ASP A 208 23.71 -19.34 -9.80
C ASP A 208 23.69 -20.88 -9.97
N GLY A 209 23.28 -21.62 -8.94
CA GLY A 209 23.15 -23.07 -8.96
C GLY A 209 21.96 -23.62 -9.77
N ASP A 210 21.70 -24.92 -9.64
CA ASP A 210 20.58 -25.59 -10.30
C ASP A 210 19.29 -25.46 -9.48
N PHE A 211 18.50 -24.44 -9.82
CA PHE A 211 17.20 -24.16 -9.20
C PHE A 211 16.05 -24.32 -10.20
N THR A 212 14.90 -24.76 -9.70
CA THR A 212 13.66 -24.82 -10.47
C THR A 212 12.56 -23.99 -9.84
N PHE A 213 11.73 -23.44 -10.71
CA PHE A 213 10.59 -22.61 -10.37
C PHE A 213 9.32 -23.30 -10.85
N ASP A 214 8.26 -23.18 -10.05
CA ASP A 214 6.91 -23.62 -10.40
C ASP A 214 5.90 -22.53 -10.04
N VAL A 215 4.97 -22.26 -10.95
CA VAL A 215 3.91 -21.27 -10.77
C VAL A 215 2.57 -22.01 -10.73
N PRO A 216 1.92 -22.12 -9.55
CA PRO A 216 0.67 -22.85 -9.44
C PRO A 216 -0.42 -22.19 -10.27
N ARG A 217 -1.24 -23.00 -10.95
CA ARG A 217 -2.42 -22.52 -11.69
C ARG A 217 -3.46 -22.01 -10.71
N GLN A 218 -3.68 -20.69 -10.73
CA GLN A 218 -4.61 -20.00 -9.87
C GLN A 218 -5.43 -18.97 -10.64
N TYR A 219 -6.65 -18.73 -10.18
CA TYR A 219 -7.55 -17.72 -10.73
C TYR A 219 -8.34 -17.03 -9.62
N ALA A 220 -9.02 -15.93 -9.95
CA ALA A 220 -9.91 -15.24 -9.02
C ALA A 220 -11.31 -15.09 -9.64
N TRP A 221 -12.36 -15.21 -8.81
CA TRP A 221 -13.73 -14.96 -9.25
C TRP A 221 -14.04 -13.47 -9.16
N LEU A 222 -14.03 -12.79 -10.30
CA LEU A 222 -14.22 -11.34 -10.37
C LEU A 222 -15.56 -11.00 -11.03
N ASN A 223 -16.34 -10.16 -10.37
CA ASN A 223 -17.57 -9.54 -10.88
C ASN A 223 -17.73 -8.14 -10.27
N GLN A 224 -18.74 -7.39 -10.69
CA GLN A 224 -18.95 -6.03 -10.19
C GLN A 224 -19.17 -5.97 -8.67
N THR A 225 -19.88 -6.93 -8.08
CA THR A 225 -20.09 -6.97 -6.62
C THR A 225 -18.76 -7.07 -5.87
N VAL A 226 -17.88 -7.97 -6.33
CA VAL A 226 -16.54 -8.16 -5.76
C VAL A 226 -15.68 -6.91 -5.97
N LEU A 227 -15.76 -6.25 -7.13
CA LEU A 227 -15.05 -4.98 -7.37
C LEU A 227 -15.40 -3.93 -6.31
N TRP A 228 -16.69 -3.73 -6.01
CA TRP A 228 -17.09 -2.74 -5.02
C TRP A 228 -16.70 -3.13 -3.59
N GLN A 229 -16.72 -4.42 -3.26
CA GLN A 229 -16.18 -4.91 -1.99
C GLN A 229 -14.67 -4.66 -1.86
N MET A 230 -13.92 -4.87 -2.94
CA MET A 230 -12.48 -4.58 -3.00
C MET A 230 -12.21 -3.08 -2.85
N ILE A 231 -13.00 -2.21 -3.49
CA ILE A 231 -12.90 -0.75 -3.35
C ILE A 231 -13.15 -0.36 -1.89
N ALA A 232 -14.24 -0.83 -1.27
CA ALA A 232 -14.56 -0.50 0.12
C ALA A 232 -13.47 -0.96 1.09
N ARG A 233 -12.90 -2.16 0.88
CA ARG A 233 -11.77 -2.64 1.69
C ARG A 233 -10.51 -1.79 1.47
N ALA A 234 -10.18 -1.49 0.22
CA ALA A 234 -9.03 -0.67 -0.12
C ALA A 234 -9.13 0.74 0.48
N GLU A 235 -10.33 1.32 0.53
CA GLU A 235 -10.53 2.64 1.15
C GLU A 235 -10.13 2.66 2.65
N GLY A 236 -10.24 1.53 3.36
CA GLY A 236 -9.81 1.41 4.77
C GLY A 236 -8.33 1.09 4.97
N THR A 237 -7.65 0.58 3.94
CA THR A 237 -6.28 0.04 4.06
C THR A 237 -5.23 0.78 3.24
N ASP A 238 -5.62 1.50 2.19
CA ASP A 238 -4.72 2.24 1.32
C ASP A 238 -3.96 3.32 2.11
N LEU A 239 -2.64 3.37 1.92
CA LEU A 239 -1.75 4.25 2.67
C LEU A 239 -1.96 5.73 2.33
N GLU A 240 -2.14 6.07 1.06
CA GLU A 240 -2.23 7.45 0.61
C GLU A 240 -3.58 8.07 0.97
N LEU A 241 -4.66 7.31 0.81
CA LEU A 241 -5.98 7.71 1.29
C LEU A 241 -5.99 7.83 2.81
N TRP A 242 -5.38 6.88 3.54
CA TRP A 242 -5.25 6.98 4.99
C TRP A 242 -4.51 8.26 5.39
N LYS A 243 -3.36 8.57 4.77
CA LYS A 243 -2.63 9.83 5.01
C LYS A 243 -3.48 11.07 4.73
N ALA A 244 -4.31 11.04 3.69
CA ALA A 244 -5.19 12.16 3.33
C ALA A 244 -6.34 12.35 4.32
N ILE A 245 -7.02 11.26 4.72
CA ILE A 245 -8.05 11.25 5.77
C ILE A 245 -7.47 11.81 7.06
N GLU A 246 -6.26 11.38 7.38
CA GLU A 246 -5.60 11.70 8.62
C GLU A 246 -5.12 13.16 8.66
N ALA A 247 -4.58 13.67 7.55
CA ALA A 247 -4.28 15.09 7.39
C ALA A 247 -5.53 15.96 7.54
N ARG A 248 -6.68 15.54 7.00
CA ARG A 248 -7.97 16.24 7.20
C ARG A 248 -8.38 16.24 8.66
N ARG A 249 -8.33 15.08 9.31
CA ARG A 249 -8.68 14.91 10.72
C ARG A 249 -7.79 15.76 11.65
N LEU A 250 -6.49 15.81 11.39
CA LEU A 250 -5.56 16.66 12.14
C LEU A 250 -5.88 18.15 11.93
N ALA A 251 -6.15 18.57 10.69
CA ALA A 251 -6.54 19.96 10.41
C ALA A 251 -7.85 20.33 11.12
N GLU A 252 -8.83 19.41 11.16
CA GLU A 252 -10.07 19.58 11.92
C GLU A 252 -9.80 19.72 13.43
N ALA A 253 -8.96 18.85 13.99
CA ALA A 253 -8.56 18.90 15.39
C ALA A 253 -7.87 20.23 15.72
N LYS A 254 -7.00 20.74 14.85
CA LYS A 254 -6.34 22.05 14.98
C LYS A 254 -7.36 23.20 14.98
N VAL A 255 -8.35 23.19 14.09
CA VAL A 255 -9.44 24.19 14.10
C VAL A 255 -10.20 24.15 15.42
N ASN A 256 -10.57 22.96 15.89
CA ASN A 256 -11.30 22.80 17.16
C ASN A 256 -10.45 23.25 18.36
N LEU A 257 -9.16 22.91 18.40
CA LEU A 257 -8.22 23.34 19.43
C LEU A 257 -8.12 24.87 19.47
N ILE A 258 -7.88 25.52 18.34
CA ILE A 258 -7.75 26.99 18.28
C ILE A 258 -9.06 27.65 18.76
N ARG A 259 -10.23 27.13 18.34
CA ARG A 259 -11.52 27.62 18.82
C ARG A 259 -11.68 27.47 20.33
N GLN A 260 -11.28 26.34 20.89
CA GLN A 260 -11.33 26.11 22.33
C GLN A 260 -10.40 27.08 23.07
N LEU A 261 -9.17 27.29 22.57
CA LEU A 261 -8.22 28.25 23.12
C LEU A 261 -8.78 29.68 23.10
N TYR A 262 -9.38 30.10 21.97
CA TYR A 262 -10.01 31.41 21.87
C TYR A 262 -11.20 31.55 22.82
N THR A 263 -12.02 30.50 22.95
CA THR A 263 -13.17 30.47 23.87
C THR A 263 -12.71 30.57 25.33
N ASN A 264 -11.66 29.83 25.69
CA ASN A 264 -11.08 29.84 27.04
C ASN A 264 -10.48 31.21 27.39
N LYS A 265 -9.84 31.89 26.43
CA LYS A 265 -9.21 33.21 26.67
C LYS A 265 -10.16 34.40 26.58
N PHE A 266 -11.08 34.41 25.62
CA PHE A 266 -11.93 35.58 25.33
C PHE A 266 -13.40 35.40 25.74
N GLY A 267 -13.80 34.20 26.14
CA GLY A 267 -15.15 33.84 26.56
C GLY A 267 -16.08 33.49 25.40
N ALA A 268 -17.08 32.64 25.68
CA ALA A 268 -18.03 32.12 24.68
C ALA A 268 -18.81 33.21 23.93
N GLN A 269 -19.19 34.30 24.60
CA GLN A 269 -19.91 35.42 23.98
C GLN A 269 -19.11 36.09 22.85
N THR A 270 -17.78 36.17 23.00
CA THR A 270 -16.92 36.78 21.96
C THR A 270 -16.81 35.86 20.75
N MET A 271 -16.83 34.54 20.97
CA MET A 271 -16.76 33.53 19.92
C MET A 271 -18.09 33.27 19.20
N GLN A 272 -19.22 33.64 19.80
CA GLN A 272 -20.56 33.49 19.22
C GLN A 272 -20.71 34.21 17.87
N ILE A 273 -19.98 35.32 17.65
CA ILE A 273 -19.95 36.06 16.38
C ILE A 273 -19.53 35.14 15.22
N LEU A 274 -18.66 34.16 15.48
CA LEU A 274 -18.16 33.22 14.48
C LEU A 274 -19.05 31.97 14.31
N GLU A 275 -20.00 31.72 15.22
CA GLU A 275 -20.80 30.48 15.20
C GLU A 275 -21.60 30.28 13.91
N SER A 276 -22.20 31.35 13.41
CA SER A 276 -23.01 31.36 12.18
C SER A 276 -22.21 31.13 10.89
N THR A 277 -20.87 31.16 10.95
CA THR A 277 -19.99 30.88 9.80
C THR A 277 -19.43 29.46 9.79
N TYR A 278 -19.66 28.68 10.84
CA TYR A 278 -19.23 27.29 10.90
C TYR A 278 -20.32 26.36 10.35
N SER A 279 -20.28 26.09 9.05
CA SER A 279 -21.05 24.98 8.45
C SER A 279 -20.08 23.92 7.97
N SER A 280 -20.00 22.80 8.67
CA SER A 280 -19.06 21.69 8.39
C SER A 280 -19.29 20.96 7.07
N THR A 281 -20.33 21.32 6.31
CA THR A 281 -20.78 20.58 5.11
C THR A 281 -20.75 21.39 3.81
N LYS A 282 -20.49 22.70 3.85
CA LYS A 282 -20.44 23.57 2.65
C LYS A 282 -19.10 24.29 2.58
N GLU A 283 -18.71 24.69 1.36
CA GLU A 283 -17.55 25.58 1.19
C GLU A 283 -17.73 26.82 2.06
N THR A 284 -16.72 27.12 2.87
CA THR A 284 -16.72 28.29 3.74
C THR A 284 -16.68 29.54 2.87
N ASP A 285 -17.62 30.47 3.04
CA ASP A 285 -17.48 31.82 2.50
C ASP A 285 -16.40 32.55 3.31
N TYR A 286 -15.17 32.49 2.80
CA TYR A 286 -14.00 33.10 3.45
C TYR A 286 -14.14 34.62 3.58
N ALA A 287 -14.84 35.29 2.67
CA ALA A 287 -15.04 36.74 2.75
C ALA A 287 -15.98 37.09 3.92
N ALA A 288 -17.11 36.39 4.02
CA ALA A 288 -18.04 36.57 5.13
C ALA A 288 -17.43 36.15 6.48
N PHE A 289 -16.63 35.08 6.49
CA PHE A 289 -15.88 34.65 7.68
C PHE A 289 -14.88 35.71 8.13
N MET A 290 -14.04 36.23 7.21
CA MET A 290 -13.03 37.24 7.54
C MET A 290 -13.65 38.55 8.04
N ALA A 291 -14.83 38.95 7.53
CA ALA A 291 -15.54 40.12 8.02
C ALA A 291 -15.90 39.98 9.51
N LYS A 292 -16.51 38.84 9.89
CA LYS A 292 -16.87 38.53 11.29
C LYS A 292 -15.65 38.30 12.17
N TYR A 293 -14.57 37.75 11.61
CA TYR A 293 -13.30 37.59 12.29
C TYR A 293 -12.68 38.93 12.67
N ASN A 294 -12.63 39.87 11.72
CA ASN A 294 -12.13 41.22 11.97
C ASN A 294 -13.00 41.98 12.99
N GLU A 295 -14.32 41.78 12.95
CA GLU A 295 -15.24 42.32 13.96
C GLU A 295 -14.95 41.77 15.36
N MET A 296 -14.74 40.46 15.49
CA MET A 296 -14.33 39.83 16.75
C MET A 296 -13.02 40.44 17.28
N LEU A 297 -12.00 40.58 16.43
CA LEU A 297 -10.72 41.17 16.81
C LEU A 297 -10.88 42.64 17.25
N ALA A 298 -11.70 43.42 16.55
CA ALA A 298 -12.00 44.80 16.93
C ALA A 298 -12.71 44.87 18.30
N ASN A 299 -13.63 43.95 18.59
CA ASN A 299 -14.32 43.86 19.88
C ASN A 299 -13.37 43.48 21.03
N ILE A 300 -12.40 42.60 20.77
CA ILE A 300 -11.34 42.27 21.73
C ILE A 300 -10.47 43.50 22.00
N GLU A 301 -10.07 44.23 20.97
CA GLU A 301 -9.25 45.44 21.13
C GLU A 301 -10.01 46.56 21.85
N ALA A 302 -11.30 46.72 21.58
CA ALA A 302 -12.14 47.78 22.16
C ALA A 302 -12.18 47.74 23.70
N LYS A 303 -12.12 46.55 24.31
CA LYS A 303 -12.10 46.37 25.78
C LYS A 303 -10.89 47.04 26.45
N TRP A 304 -9.80 47.20 25.69
CA TRP A 304 -8.54 47.78 26.15
C TRP A 304 -8.35 49.25 25.73
N ARG A 305 -9.35 49.86 25.08
CA ARG A 305 -9.34 51.29 24.75
C ARG A 305 -9.79 52.13 25.95
N GLY A 306 -9.14 53.27 26.17
CA GLY A 306 -9.45 54.24 27.23
C GLY A 306 -8.46 54.28 28.40
N LYS A 307 -8.79 55.06 29.44
CA LYS A 307 -7.98 55.24 30.66
C LYS A 307 -8.71 54.66 31.85
N VAL A 308 -7.97 54.18 32.85
CA VAL A 308 -8.51 53.75 34.14
C VAL A 308 -7.74 54.45 35.26
N TRP A 309 -8.42 54.69 36.38
CA TRP A 309 -7.82 55.26 37.57
C TRP A 309 -7.15 54.16 38.38
N VAL A 310 -5.86 54.31 38.67
CA VAL A 310 -5.08 53.37 39.49
C VAL A 310 -4.58 54.10 40.73
N LEU A 311 -4.63 53.42 41.88
CA LEU A 311 -4.04 53.89 43.13
C LEU A 311 -2.51 53.79 43.05
N VAL A 312 -1.80 54.89 43.30
CA VAL A 312 -0.33 54.94 43.29
C VAL A 312 0.17 55.55 44.59
N PHE A 313 1.26 55.01 45.16
CA PHE A 313 1.89 55.49 46.38
C PHE A 313 2.73 56.78 46.18
N SER A 314 2.25 57.71 45.37
CA SER A 314 2.85 59.02 45.11
C SER A 314 1.77 60.06 44.86
N PHE A 315 1.91 61.29 45.34
CA PHE A 315 0.89 62.32 45.14
C PHE A 315 0.84 62.80 43.67
N PRO A 316 -0.33 62.86 43.01
CA PRO A 316 -1.66 62.51 43.52
C PRO A 316 -1.89 60.99 43.57
N PHE A 317 -2.50 60.50 44.67
CA PHE A 317 -2.71 59.07 44.97
C PHE A 317 -3.54 58.30 43.94
N LEU A 318 -4.18 59.00 43.00
CA LEU A 318 -4.92 58.44 41.88
C LEU A 318 -4.29 58.98 40.58
N LYS A 319 -3.81 58.07 39.72
CA LYS A 319 -3.27 58.39 38.40
C LYS A 319 -4.13 57.77 37.32
N GLN A 320 -4.45 58.54 36.27
CA GLN A 320 -5.03 57.98 35.06
C GLN A 320 -3.95 57.30 34.24
N VAL A 321 -4.10 55.99 34.05
CA VAL A 321 -3.18 55.19 33.24
C VAL A 321 -3.97 54.61 32.05
N PRO A 322 -3.42 54.62 30.83
CA PRO A 322 -4.00 53.88 29.70
C PRO A 322 -4.26 52.42 30.10
N LYS A 323 -5.44 51.88 29.77
CA LYS A 323 -5.75 50.48 30.08
C LYS A 323 -4.74 49.50 29.43
N LYS A 324 -4.16 49.87 28.27
CA LYS A 324 -3.10 49.11 27.58
C LYS A 324 -1.79 48.96 28.39
N ASP A 325 -1.52 49.85 29.33
CA ASP A 325 -0.30 49.78 30.17
C ASP A 325 -0.50 48.86 31.38
N LEU A 326 -1.75 48.51 31.69
CA LEU A 326 -2.13 47.51 32.70
C LEU A 326 -2.39 46.14 32.10
N GLN A 327 -2.36 46.04 30.77
CA GLN A 327 -2.53 44.79 30.05
C GLN A 327 -1.33 43.89 30.37
N GLY A 328 -1.61 42.67 30.84
CA GLY A 328 -0.62 41.63 31.06
C GLY A 328 0.15 41.26 29.79
N GLU A 329 1.20 40.44 29.95
CA GLU A 329 2.07 40.01 28.84
C GLU A 329 1.28 39.31 27.73
N TYR A 330 0.27 38.51 28.08
CA TYR A 330 -0.55 37.73 27.15
C TYR A 330 -2.05 38.03 27.23
N GLU A 331 -2.43 39.22 27.67
CA GLU A 331 -3.84 39.64 27.69
C GLU A 331 -4.27 40.28 26.36
N GLY A 332 -5.57 40.25 26.06
CA GLY A 332 -6.16 40.93 24.89
C GLY A 332 -5.50 40.51 23.57
N MET A 333 -5.14 41.49 22.74
CA MET A 333 -4.49 41.21 21.44
C MET A 333 -3.06 40.64 21.57
N ARG A 334 -2.41 40.76 22.73
CA ARG A 334 -1.04 40.24 22.93
C ARG A 334 -1.00 38.72 23.04
N TYR A 335 -2.12 38.08 23.42
CA TYR A 335 -2.24 36.61 23.41
C TYR A 335 -1.94 36.01 22.03
N PHE A 336 -2.33 36.72 20.96
CA PHE A 336 -2.09 36.26 19.60
C PHE A 336 -0.62 36.32 19.21
N GLU A 337 0.22 37.13 19.88
CA GLU A 337 1.58 37.48 19.43
C GLU A 337 1.61 37.72 17.91
N ASP A 338 2.28 36.84 17.15
CA ASP A 338 2.43 36.87 15.69
C ASP A 338 1.36 36.04 14.94
N MET A 339 0.46 35.35 15.65
CA MET A 339 -0.51 34.38 15.12
C MET A 339 -1.95 34.91 15.08
N GLN A 340 -2.13 36.20 14.79
CA GLN A 340 -3.45 36.83 14.73
C GLN A 340 -4.40 36.19 13.70
N ASN A 341 -3.92 35.50 12.67
CA ASN A 341 -4.75 34.84 11.66
C ASN A 341 -4.79 33.31 11.80
N SER A 342 -4.41 32.75 12.95
CA SER A 342 -4.30 31.29 13.13
C SER A 342 -5.61 30.53 12.85
N LEU A 343 -6.76 31.05 13.29
CA LEU A 343 -8.06 30.42 13.07
C LEU A 343 -8.49 30.44 11.59
N PRO A 344 -8.50 31.58 10.87
CA PRO A 344 -8.72 31.60 9.43
C PRO A 344 -7.79 30.66 8.64
N LEU A 345 -6.49 30.66 8.98
CA LEU A 345 -5.51 29.81 8.31
C LEU A 345 -5.78 28.31 8.58
N ALA A 346 -6.12 27.94 9.80
CA ALA A 346 -6.46 26.56 10.13
C ALA A 346 -7.73 26.07 9.40
N MET A 347 -8.73 26.95 9.21
CA MET A 347 -9.92 26.63 8.42
C MET A 347 -9.59 26.42 6.94
N LEU A 348 -8.73 27.28 6.37
CA LEU A 348 -8.22 27.11 5.00
C LEU A 348 -7.47 25.77 4.83
N GLU A 349 -6.61 25.43 5.78
CA GLU A 349 -5.89 24.15 5.80
C GLU A 349 -6.86 22.96 5.86
N PHE A 350 -7.92 23.06 6.67
CA PHE A 350 -8.96 22.04 6.76
C PHE A 350 -9.72 21.84 5.44
N ASP A 351 -10.18 22.92 4.80
CA ASP A 351 -10.89 22.83 3.51
C ASP A 351 -9.97 22.26 2.41
N LYS A 352 -8.70 22.68 2.37
CA LYS A 352 -7.70 22.11 1.46
C LYS A 352 -7.48 20.62 1.71
N ALA A 353 -7.40 20.20 2.97
CA ALA A 353 -7.24 18.79 3.33
C ALA A 353 -8.48 17.96 2.95
N ARG A 354 -9.69 18.52 3.11
CA ARG A 354 -10.95 17.89 2.67
C ARG A 354 -10.99 17.66 1.17
N LEU A 355 -10.62 18.66 0.37
CA LEU A 355 -10.53 18.51 -1.10
C LEU A 355 -9.48 17.47 -1.50
N LYS A 356 -8.31 17.48 -0.83
CA LYS A 356 -7.25 16.49 -1.06
C LYS A 356 -7.70 15.07 -0.73
N GLU A 357 -8.43 14.86 0.36
CA GLU A 357 -9.01 13.56 0.71
C GLU A 357 -9.96 13.07 -0.39
N SER A 358 -10.88 13.93 -0.85
CA SER A 358 -11.83 13.60 -1.93
C SER A 358 -11.13 13.21 -3.23
N ASP A 359 -10.14 14.00 -3.66
CA ASP A 359 -9.34 13.70 -4.86
C ASP A 359 -8.54 12.39 -4.71
N THR A 360 -7.93 12.16 -3.55
CA THR A 360 -7.17 10.94 -3.28
C THR A 360 -8.07 9.70 -3.31
N ARG A 361 -9.28 9.79 -2.75
CA ARG A 361 -10.28 8.72 -2.80
C ARG A 361 -10.71 8.42 -4.24
N GLN A 362 -11.01 9.46 -5.03
CA GLN A 362 -11.38 9.29 -6.43
C GLN A 362 -10.25 8.64 -7.25
N LYS A 363 -9.00 9.02 -7.00
CA LYS A 363 -7.82 8.40 -7.62
C LYS A 363 -7.67 6.94 -7.23
N LEU A 364 -7.86 6.58 -5.96
CA LEU A 364 -7.85 5.19 -5.51
C LEU A 364 -8.93 4.35 -6.22
N VAL A 365 -10.18 4.84 -6.21
CA VAL A 365 -11.30 4.17 -6.88
C VAL A 365 -11.01 3.97 -8.37
N THR A 366 -10.48 5.00 -9.04
CA THR A 366 -10.14 4.93 -10.46
C THR A 366 -9.02 3.92 -10.72
N LYS A 367 -7.97 3.94 -9.89
CA LYS A 367 -6.84 2.99 -9.95
C LYS A 367 -7.33 1.54 -9.85
N ILE A 368 -8.20 1.24 -8.88
CA ILE A 368 -8.75 -0.11 -8.69
C ILE A 368 -9.63 -0.51 -9.88
N LYS A 369 -10.49 0.38 -10.38
CA LYS A 369 -11.30 0.12 -11.58
C LYS A 369 -10.42 -0.18 -12.80
N THR A 370 -9.35 0.60 -13.01
CA THR A 370 -8.40 0.35 -14.10
C THR A 370 -7.70 -0.99 -13.96
N SER A 371 -7.21 -1.33 -12.77
CA SER A 371 -6.57 -2.63 -12.52
C SER A 371 -7.55 -3.79 -12.67
N TYR A 372 -8.79 -3.65 -12.24
CA TYR A 372 -9.86 -4.63 -12.47
C TYR A 372 -10.11 -4.88 -13.96
N LEU A 373 -10.25 -3.81 -14.75
CA LEU A 373 -10.43 -3.93 -16.21
C LEU A 373 -9.20 -4.56 -16.88
N GLY A 374 -7.99 -4.25 -16.40
CA GLY A 374 -6.76 -4.89 -16.86
C GLY A 374 -6.73 -6.41 -16.58
N VAL A 375 -7.26 -6.84 -15.43
CA VAL A 375 -7.44 -8.27 -15.15
C VAL A 375 -8.48 -8.87 -16.09
N LYS A 376 -9.63 -8.22 -16.30
CA LYS A 376 -10.67 -8.72 -17.22
C LYS A 376 -10.18 -8.86 -18.66
N GLN A 377 -9.35 -7.94 -19.14
CA GLN A 377 -8.70 -8.05 -20.45
C GLN A 377 -7.74 -9.25 -20.52
N SER A 378 -6.95 -9.48 -19.46
CA SER A 378 -6.02 -10.60 -19.38
C SER A 378 -6.75 -11.94 -19.23
N GLU A 379 -7.86 -11.94 -18.50
CA GLU A 379 -8.78 -13.08 -18.31
C GLU A 379 -9.38 -13.52 -19.65
N ALA A 380 -9.91 -12.57 -20.43
CA ALA A 380 -10.44 -12.84 -21.77
C ALA A 380 -9.36 -13.39 -22.73
N SER A 381 -8.15 -12.81 -22.67
CA SER A 381 -7.01 -13.27 -23.49
C SER A 381 -6.58 -14.69 -23.12
N TYR A 382 -6.59 -15.02 -21.83
CA TYR A 382 -6.30 -16.36 -21.35
C TYR A 382 -7.35 -17.38 -21.78
N ILE A 383 -8.64 -17.04 -21.66
CA ILE A 383 -9.75 -17.86 -22.15
C ILE A 383 -9.63 -18.12 -23.66
N LEU A 384 -9.32 -17.09 -24.44
CA LEU A 384 -9.13 -17.21 -25.88
C LEU A 384 -7.97 -18.15 -26.23
N ALA A 385 -6.84 -18.04 -25.53
CA ALA A 385 -5.71 -18.94 -25.70
C ALA A 385 -6.08 -20.40 -25.36
N MET A 386 -6.83 -20.63 -24.27
CA MET A 386 -7.28 -21.97 -23.89
C MET A 386 -8.20 -22.59 -24.96
N LYS A 387 -9.15 -21.81 -25.50
CA LYS A 387 -10.00 -22.26 -26.61
C LYS A 387 -9.17 -22.58 -27.86
N ALA A 388 -8.19 -21.75 -28.20
CA ALA A 388 -7.30 -22.01 -29.33
C ALA A 388 -6.48 -23.30 -29.14
N GLN A 389 -6.01 -23.58 -27.93
CA GLN A 389 -5.34 -24.85 -27.61
C GLN A 389 -6.28 -26.05 -27.74
N ASP A 390 -7.53 -25.95 -27.30
CA ASP A 390 -8.50 -27.03 -27.45
C ASP A 390 -8.81 -27.31 -28.94
N HIS A 391 -8.93 -26.26 -29.76
CA HIS A 391 -9.06 -26.40 -31.21
C HIS A 391 -7.81 -27.04 -31.85
N ALA A 392 -6.61 -26.62 -31.44
CA ALA A 392 -5.37 -27.20 -31.96
C ALA A 392 -5.23 -28.69 -31.58
N ARG A 393 -5.59 -29.06 -30.34
CA ARG A 393 -5.66 -30.46 -29.88
C ARG A 393 -6.62 -31.29 -30.71
N GLN A 394 -7.80 -30.75 -31.03
CA GLN A 394 -8.76 -31.45 -31.87
C GLN A 394 -8.23 -31.60 -33.30
N ALA A 395 -7.61 -30.56 -33.86
CA ALA A 395 -6.99 -30.61 -35.18
C ALA A 395 -5.86 -31.65 -35.25
N THR A 396 -5.03 -31.77 -34.20
CA THR A 396 -4.01 -32.83 -34.11
C THR A 396 -4.66 -34.21 -34.11
N LYS A 397 -5.70 -34.44 -33.30
CA LYS A 397 -6.41 -35.74 -33.28
C LYS A 397 -6.97 -36.10 -34.65
N ASP A 398 -7.59 -35.14 -35.33
CA ASP A 398 -8.16 -35.34 -36.66
C ASP A 398 -7.06 -35.61 -37.71
N ALA A 399 -5.94 -34.90 -37.64
CA ALA A 399 -4.78 -35.12 -38.50
C ALA A 399 -4.13 -36.49 -38.25
N GLU A 400 -4.03 -36.94 -37.00
CA GLU A 400 -3.54 -38.27 -36.64
C GLU A 400 -4.45 -39.37 -37.20
N GLN A 401 -5.77 -39.18 -37.17
CA GLN A 401 -6.71 -40.11 -37.82
C GLN A 401 -6.52 -40.13 -39.34
N LYS A 402 -6.46 -38.97 -40.00
CA LYS A 402 -6.24 -38.88 -41.46
C LYS A 402 -4.94 -39.53 -41.90
N LYS A 403 -3.87 -39.40 -41.10
CA LYS A 403 -2.60 -40.09 -41.35
C LYS A 403 -2.75 -41.61 -41.27
N LYS A 404 -3.51 -42.15 -40.32
CA LYS A 404 -3.77 -43.61 -40.23
C LYS A 404 -4.47 -44.15 -41.49
N PHE A 405 -5.27 -43.32 -42.15
CA PHE A 405 -5.93 -43.67 -43.42
C PHE A 405 -5.10 -43.33 -44.66
N GLY A 406 -3.84 -42.91 -44.51
CA GLY A 406 -2.95 -42.58 -45.63
C GLY A 406 -3.30 -41.29 -46.39
N VAL A 407 -4.20 -40.47 -45.84
CA VAL A 407 -4.72 -39.24 -46.49
C VAL A 407 -3.82 -38.02 -46.22
N LEU A 408 -2.88 -38.12 -45.28
CA LEU A 408 -2.05 -37.01 -44.82
C LEU A 408 -0.57 -37.41 -44.78
N LYS A 409 0.33 -36.54 -45.25
CA LYS A 409 1.78 -36.77 -45.20
C LYS A 409 2.34 -36.52 -43.80
N GLN A 410 3.51 -37.10 -43.50
CA GLN A 410 4.17 -36.94 -42.21
C GLN A 410 4.48 -35.45 -41.90
N GLU A 411 4.95 -34.71 -42.89
CA GLU A 411 5.29 -33.29 -42.78
C GLU A 411 4.07 -32.42 -42.38
N GLU A 412 2.89 -32.77 -42.90
CA GLU A 412 1.63 -32.09 -42.58
C GLU A 412 1.18 -32.41 -41.14
N LEU A 413 1.40 -33.63 -40.65
CA LEU A 413 1.13 -33.96 -39.25
C LEU A 413 2.07 -33.22 -38.31
N ASP A 414 3.36 -33.14 -38.65
CA ASP A 414 4.36 -32.46 -37.83
C ASP A 414 4.08 -30.96 -37.74
N ALA A 415 3.59 -30.34 -38.83
CA ALA A 415 3.13 -28.95 -38.82
C ALA A 415 1.93 -28.71 -37.88
N VAL A 416 0.93 -29.62 -37.87
CA VAL A 416 -0.22 -29.52 -36.97
C VAL A 416 0.20 -29.72 -35.50
N LYS A 417 1.11 -30.66 -35.23
CA LYS A 417 1.67 -30.86 -33.88
C LYS A 417 2.47 -29.66 -33.39
N ALA A 418 3.25 -29.04 -34.26
CA ALA A 418 3.96 -27.81 -33.94
C ALA A 418 2.98 -26.67 -33.58
N SER A 419 1.85 -26.57 -34.29
CA SER A 419 0.79 -25.60 -33.98
C SER A 419 0.14 -25.86 -32.61
N GLU A 420 -0.09 -27.13 -32.23
CA GLU A 420 -0.58 -27.47 -30.88
C GLU A 420 0.40 -27.07 -29.78
N VAL A 421 1.70 -27.32 -29.97
CA VAL A 421 2.74 -26.90 -29.02
C VAL A 421 2.75 -25.38 -28.88
N GLN A 422 2.71 -24.64 -30.00
CA GLN A 422 2.64 -23.18 -29.99
C GLN A 422 1.38 -22.66 -29.28
N ALA A 423 0.22 -23.30 -29.47
CA ALA A 423 -0.99 -22.95 -28.75
C ALA A 423 -0.85 -23.17 -27.23
N GLY A 424 -0.18 -24.26 -26.81
CA GLY A 424 0.14 -24.51 -25.39
C GLY A 424 1.08 -23.47 -24.77
N GLU A 425 2.05 -22.98 -25.54
CA GLU A 425 2.93 -21.88 -25.13
C GLU A 425 2.13 -20.57 -24.96
N MET A 426 1.23 -20.26 -25.89
CA MET A 426 0.34 -19.11 -25.79
C MET A 426 -0.55 -19.17 -24.55
N VAL A 427 -1.11 -20.34 -24.22
CA VAL A 427 -1.89 -20.56 -22.99
C VAL A 427 -1.05 -20.29 -21.74
N THR A 428 0.22 -20.70 -21.74
CA THR A 428 1.11 -20.47 -20.60
C THR A 428 1.49 -19.00 -20.48
N SER A 429 1.84 -18.34 -21.58
CA SER A 429 2.13 -16.90 -21.60
C SER A 429 0.92 -16.07 -21.15
N ALA A 430 -0.27 -16.34 -21.69
CA ALA A 430 -1.50 -15.65 -21.33
C ALA A 430 -1.89 -15.87 -19.86
N PHE A 431 -1.68 -17.08 -19.33
CA PHE A 431 -1.86 -17.35 -17.89
C PHE A 431 -0.92 -16.52 -17.01
N LEU A 432 0.36 -16.44 -17.36
CA LEU A 432 1.33 -15.68 -16.56
C LEU A 432 1.02 -14.17 -16.60
N ALA A 433 0.60 -13.64 -17.74
CA ALA A 433 0.10 -12.28 -17.86
C ALA A 433 -1.15 -12.05 -16.98
N TYR A 434 -2.11 -12.98 -17.01
CA TYR A 434 -3.28 -12.96 -16.13
C TYR A 434 -2.88 -13.01 -14.65
N LYS A 435 -1.96 -13.89 -14.25
CA LYS A 435 -1.46 -14.00 -12.86
C LYS A 435 -0.81 -12.69 -12.39
N LEU A 436 0.05 -12.07 -13.21
CA LEU A 436 0.63 -10.77 -12.92
C LEU A 436 -0.42 -9.67 -12.78
N SER A 437 -1.44 -9.67 -13.65
CA SER A 437 -2.56 -8.71 -13.54
C SER A 437 -3.33 -8.89 -12.24
N LEU A 438 -3.56 -10.14 -11.80
CA LEU A 438 -4.21 -10.44 -10.53
C LEU A 438 -3.39 -9.96 -9.34
N SER A 439 -2.08 -10.22 -9.34
CA SER A 439 -1.19 -9.79 -8.25
C SER A 439 -1.08 -8.27 -8.17
N LYS A 440 -1.12 -7.56 -9.31
CA LYS A 440 -1.22 -6.11 -9.32
C LYS A 440 -2.55 -5.62 -8.73
N LEU A 441 -3.67 -6.23 -9.12
CA LEU A 441 -4.97 -5.92 -8.51
C LEU A 441 -4.96 -6.21 -7.01
N ASP A 442 -4.31 -7.28 -6.56
CA ASP A 442 -4.18 -7.62 -5.15
C ASP A 442 -3.40 -6.54 -4.39
N LEU A 443 -2.27 -6.06 -4.92
CA LEU A 443 -1.55 -4.94 -4.33
C LEU A 443 -2.42 -3.67 -4.26
N ASP A 444 -3.07 -3.30 -5.37
CA ASP A 444 -3.90 -2.10 -5.47
C ASP A 444 -5.14 -2.14 -4.56
N THR A 445 -5.60 -3.35 -4.24
CA THR A 445 -6.72 -3.60 -3.33
C THR A 445 -6.25 -4.04 -1.95
N SER A 446 -4.96 -3.90 -1.63
CA SER A 446 -4.41 -4.17 -0.30
C SER A 446 -4.59 -5.62 0.20
N GLY A 447 -4.49 -6.61 -0.69
CA GLY A 447 -4.63 -8.03 -0.34
C GLY A 447 -6.07 -8.53 -0.35
N SER A 448 -6.93 -7.96 -1.21
CA SER A 448 -8.36 -8.31 -1.25
C SER A 448 -8.70 -9.38 -2.29
N VAL A 449 -7.76 -9.81 -3.13
CA VAL A 449 -8.00 -10.84 -4.15
C VAL A 449 -8.03 -12.22 -3.50
N VAL A 450 -9.10 -12.96 -3.77
CA VAL A 450 -9.27 -14.33 -3.30
C VAL A 450 -8.89 -15.30 -4.40
N TYR A 451 -7.71 -15.91 -4.27
CA TYR A 451 -7.20 -16.91 -5.20
C TYR A 451 -7.88 -18.27 -5.02
N ARG A 452 -8.14 -18.94 -6.15
CA ARG A 452 -8.63 -20.32 -6.24
C ARG A 452 -7.64 -21.14 -7.04
N ASN A 453 -7.38 -22.36 -6.59
CA ASN A 453 -6.50 -23.30 -7.31
C ASN A 453 -7.25 -23.93 -8.48
N GLY A 454 -6.56 -24.09 -9.62
CA GLY A 454 -7.09 -24.75 -10.81
C GLY A 454 -7.07 -23.86 -12.06
N LEU A 455 -7.68 -24.37 -13.12
CA LEU A 455 -7.85 -23.65 -14.38
C LEU A 455 -9.05 -22.69 -14.29
N LEU A 456 -8.94 -21.56 -14.97
CA LEU A 456 -10.01 -20.59 -15.09
C LEU A 456 -11.20 -21.21 -15.87
N PRO A 457 -12.45 -21.10 -15.36
CA PRO A 457 -13.63 -21.52 -16.11
C PRO A 457 -13.82 -20.72 -17.40
N TYR A 458 -14.41 -21.34 -18.42
CA TYR A 458 -14.70 -20.64 -19.69
C TYR A 458 -15.82 -19.60 -19.59
N GLN A 459 -16.72 -19.76 -18.63
CA GLN A 459 -17.83 -18.84 -18.37
C GLN A 459 -17.45 -17.94 -17.21
N VAL A 460 -17.13 -16.70 -17.53
CA VAL A 460 -16.79 -15.64 -16.57
C VAL A 460 -17.53 -14.36 -16.94
N ASP A 461 -17.71 -13.49 -15.95
CA ASP A 461 -18.21 -12.13 -16.15
C ASP A 461 -17.31 -11.38 -17.15
N SER A 462 -17.91 -10.76 -18.16
CA SER A 462 -17.18 -10.11 -19.26
C SER A 462 -16.47 -8.82 -18.85
N GLY A 463 -16.90 -8.19 -17.74
CA GLY A 463 -16.45 -6.87 -17.34
C GLY A 463 -16.88 -5.73 -18.28
N LEU A 464 -17.72 -5.99 -19.29
CA LEU A 464 -18.16 -5.00 -20.28
C LEU A 464 -19.39 -4.20 -19.83
N ASP A 465 -20.15 -4.72 -18.87
CA ASP A 465 -21.31 -4.03 -18.35
C ASP A 465 -20.89 -2.71 -17.68
N PRO A 466 -21.68 -1.63 -17.82
CA PRO A 466 -21.42 -0.37 -17.13
C PRO A 466 -21.22 -0.60 -15.63
N LEU A 467 -20.17 -0.02 -15.05
CA LEU A 467 -19.88 -0.14 -13.62
C LEU A 467 -20.90 0.69 -12.82
N VAL A 468 -21.94 0.03 -12.32
CA VAL A 468 -22.96 0.66 -11.49
C VAL A 468 -22.56 0.51 -10.02
N GLN A 469 -22.42 1.63 -9.31
CA GLN A 469 -22.16 1.60 -7.88
C GLN A 469 -23.40 1.08 -7.14
N PRO A 470 -23.27 0.05 -6.28
CA PRO A 470 -24.39 -0.38 -5.45
C PRO A 470 -24.82 0.77 -4.54
N PRO A 471 -26.11 0.86 -4.19
CA PRO A 471 -26.61 1.92 -3.33
C PRO A 471 -25.81 1.95 -2.02
N SER A 472 -25.32 3.14 -1.64
CA SER A 472 -24.55 3.33 -0.41
C SER A 472 -25.41 2.94 0.79
N VAL A 473 -24.98 1.93 1.54
CA VAL A 473 -25.57 1.64 2.85
C VAL A 473 -25.15 2.76 3.78
N ASP A 474 -26.10 3.47 4.38
CA ASP A 474 -25.79 4.52 5.34
C ASP A 474 -25.30 3.88 6.64
N LEU A 475 -23.99 3.95 6.88
CA LEU A 475 -23.31 3.34 8.02
C LEU A 475 -23.21 4.28 9.21
N LEU A 476 -23.67 5.54 9.13
CA LEU A 476 -23.58 6.47 10.24
C LEU A 476 -24.59 6.09 11.33
N LEU A 477 -24.09 5.80 12.53
CA LEU A 477 -24.90 5.44 13.70
C LEU A 477 -25.02 6.60 14.70
N GLY A 478 -24.03 7.50 14.77
CA GLY A 478 -24.07 8.70 15.61
C GLY A 478 -22.71 9.33 15.86
N GLY A 479 -22.52 9.95 17.03
CA GLY A 479 -21.31 10.64 17.45
C GLY A 479 -20.76 10.18 18.81
N TRP A 480 -19.48 10.47 19.06
CA TRP A 480 -18.84 10.26 20.37
C TRP A 480 -18.03 11.49 20.79
N LYS A 481 -17.82 11.65 22.09
CA LYS A 481 -17.03 12.73 22.69
C LYS A 481 -16.11 12.19 23.77
N LEU A 482 -14.93 12.78 23.90
CA LEU A 482 -13.95 12.50 24.95
C LEU A 482 -13.51 13.83 25.58
N GLU A 483 -13.75 14.00 26.87
CA GLU A 483 -13.36 15.21 27.60
C GLU A 483 -12.42 14.84 28.76
N PRO A 484 -11.31 15.57 28.96
CA PRO A 484 -10.48 15.37 30.15
C PRO A 484 -11.25 15.81 31.40
N VAL A 485 -11.22 14.98 32.45
CA VAL A 485 -11.86 15.28 33.74
C VAL A 485 -10.82 15.68 34.78
N ALA A 486 -9.70 14.96 34.81
CA ALA A 486 -8.51 15.31 35.58
C ALA A 486 -7.32 15.37 34.63
N GLU A 487 -6.64 16.50 34.60
CA GLU A 487 -5.55 16.78 33.67
C GLU A 487 -4.48 15.68 33.74
N GLY A 488 -4.22 15.01 32.62
CA GLY A 488 -3.24 13.92 32.53
C GLY A 488 -3.65 12.55 33.09
N MET A 489 -4.75 12.41 33.83
CA MET A 489 -5.10 11.13 34.50
C MET A 489 -6.32 10.42 33.90
N THR A 490 -7.47 11.08 33.81
CA THR A 490 -8.74 10.44 33.42
C THR A 490 -9.56 11.29 32.45
N SER A 491 -10.22 10.61 31.52
CA SER A 491 -11.14 11.21 30.56
C SER A 491 -12.51 10.58 30.69
N LYS A 492 -13.55 11.37 30.40
CA LYS A 492 -14.92 10.91 30.25
C LYS A 492 -15.24 10.72 28.77
N PHE A 493 -15.84 9.59 28.47
CA PHE A 493 -16.30 9.21 27.15
C PHE A 493 -17.82 9.22 27.11
N THR A 494 -18.41 9.88 26.11
CA THR A 494 -19.87 9.95 25.92
C THR A 494 -20.25 9.61 24.48
N VAL A 495 -21.44 9.03 24.32
CA VAL A 495 -22.07 8.74 23.02
C VAL A 495 -23.25 9.69 22.84
N GLY A 496 -23.37 10.32 21.68
CA GLY A 496 -24.39 11.31 21.39
C GLY A 496 -24.80 11.29 19.93
N ASP A 497 -25.79 12.11 19.56
CA ASP A 497 -26.21 12.34 18.17
C ASP A 497 -26.52 11.05 17.39
N LEU A 498 -27.13 10.06 18.06
CA LEU A 498 -27.54 8.82 17.42
C LEU A 498 -28.56 9.09 16.32
N LYS A 499 -28.43 8.37 15.21
CA LYS A 499 -29.33 8.51 14.07
C LYS A 499 -30.76 8.08 14.41
N ASP A 500 -31.73 8.77 13.84
CA ASP A 500 -33.16 8.47 13.99
C ASP A 500 -33.46 6.99 13.65
N GLY A 501 -34.11 6.29 14.59
CA GLY A 501 -34.45 4.87 14.48
C GLY A 501 -33.55 3.91 15.28
N LEU A 502 -32.40 4.36 15.78
CA LEU A 502 -31.55 3.56 16.69
C LEU A 502 -32.10 3.58 18.12
N GLN A 503 -32.76 2.50 18.53
CA GLN A 503 -33.25 2.32 19.90
C GLN A 503 -32.15 1.81 20.86
N ALA A 504 -30.99 2.47 20.89
CA ALA A 504 -29.92 2.11 21.82
C ALA A 504 -30.20 2.70 23.22
N THR A 505 -30.17 1.84 24.24
CA THR A 505 -30.33 2.20 25.66
C THR A 505 -28.99 2.28 26.40
N HIS A 506 -28.05 1.38 26.07
CA HIS A 506 -26.73 1.27 26.69
C HIS A 506 -25.64 1.05 25.65
N PHE A 507 -24.39 1.32 26.03
CA PHE A 507 -23.20 0.96 25.26
C PHE A 507 -22.14 0.29 26.14
N THR A 508 -21.28 -0.51 25.52
CA THR A 508 -20.02 -0.97 26.11
C THR A 508 -18.88 -0.62 25.16
N LEU A 509 -17.75 -0.13 25.68
CA LEU A 509 -16.56 0.17 24.91
C LEU A 509 -15.58 -1.00 24.96
N HIS A 510 -14.92 -1.32 23.85
CA HIS A 510 -14.00 -2.45 23.72
C HIS A 510 -12.75 -2.07 22.93
N SER A 511 -11.62 -2.72 23.23
CA SER A 511 -10.41 -2.66 22.42
C SER A 511 -10.40 -3.77 21.36
N LYS A 512 -10.12 -3.42 20.10
CA LYS A 512 -10.02 -4.36 18.97
C LYS A 512 -8.82 -5.29 19.14
N LYS A 513 -7.69 -4.78 19.62
CA LYS A 513 -6.46 -5.55 19.86
C LYS A 513 -6.64 -6.61 20.94
N THR A 514 -7.33 -6.28 22.03
CA THR A 514 -7.42 -7.17 23.22
C THR A 514 -8.76 -7.89 23.35
N GLY A 515 -9.80 -7.42 22.66
CA GLY A 515 -11.18 -7.90 22.81
C GLY A 515 -11.79 -7.61 24.18
N LYS A 516 -11.09 -6.84 25.04
CA LYS A 516 -11.53 -6.56 26.41
C LYS A 516 -12.41 -5.31 26.45
N GLN A 517 -13.43 -5.38 27.31
CA GLN A 517 -14.27 -4.25 27.65
C GLN A 517 -13.47 -3.23 28.47
N ILE A 518 -13.63 -1.95 28.15
CA ILE A 518 -13.06 -0.80 28.85
C ILE A 518 -14.17 -0.19 29.70
N GLY A 519 -14.00 -0.27 31.02
CA GLY A 519 -14.99 0.16 32.01
C GLY A 519 -16.31 -0.61 31.95
N GLU A 520 -17.38 -0.04 32.51
CA GLU A 520 -18.67 -0.71 32.68
C GLU A 520 -19.68 -0.40 31.57
N ARG A 521 -20.73 -1.21 31.49
CA ARG A 521 -21.87 -0.97 30.59
C ARG A 521 -22.57 0.31 31.02
N THR A 522 -22.59 1.29 30.12
CA THR A 522 -23.02 2.66 30.43
C THR A 522 -24.27 3.00 29.64
N ALA A 523 -25.22 3.71 30.24
CA ALA A 523 -26.41 4.20 29.51
C ALA A 523 -25.98 5.18 28.40
N ILE A 524 -26.71 5.27 27.29
CA ILE A 524 -26.35 6.17 26.16
C ILE A 524 -26.23 7.63 26.59
N LYS A 525 -27.06 8.09 27.54
CA LYS A 525 -26.98 9.44 28.11
C LYS A 525 -25.98 9.57 29.28
N GLY A 526 -25.33 8.47 29.65
CA GLY A 526 -24.36 8.41 30.73
C GLY A 526 -22.94 8.72 30.27
N GLU A 527 -22.03 8.86 31.24
CA GLU A 527 -20.62 9.14 31.00
C GLU A 527 -19.76 7.95 31.45
N LEU A 528 -18.84 7.50 30.61
CA LEU A 528 -17.87 6.46 30.93
C LEU A 528 -16.54 7.11 31.33
N LEU A 529 -16.19 7.05 32.61
CA LEU A 529 -14.94 7.61 33.12
C LEU A 529 -13.85 6.53 33.17
N HIS A 530 -12.69 6.79 32.55
CA HIS A 530 -11.57 5.85 32.55
C HIS A 530 -10.22 6.56 32.43
N LEU A 531 -9.13 5.82 32.70
CA LEU A 531 -7.75 6.30 32.52
C LEU A 531 -7.49 6.74 31.08
N ASN A 532 -6.79 7.87 30.90
CA ASN A 532 -6.43 8.43 29.59
C ASN A 532 -5.70 7.42 28.68
N LEU A 533 -4.91 6.52 29.27
CA LEU A 533 -4.18 5.48 28.55
C LEU A 533 -5.13 4.54 27.77
N ALA A 534 -6.34 4.29 28.27
CA ALA A 534 -7.31 3.46 27.56
C ALA A 534 -7.87 4.13 26.30
N PHE A 535 -7.77 5.45 26.21
CA PHE A 535 -8.21 6.26 25.08
C PHE A 535 -7.05 6.77 24.22
N SER A 536 -5.81 6.32 24.49
CA SER A 536 -4.62 6.80 23.76
C SER A 536 -4.67 6.47 22.28
N ASP A 537 -5.39 5.41 21.89
CA ASP A 537 -5.61 5.02 20.50
C ASP A 537 -7.10 4.79 20.23
N ILE A 538 -7.83 5.86 19.91
CA ILE A 538 -9.26 5.80 19.56
C ILE A 538 -9.54 4.82 18.41
N SER A 539 -8.59 4.64 17.48
CA SER A 539 -8.78 3.73 16.33
C SER A 539 -8.74 2.25 16.71
N ASP A 540 -8.17 1.93 17.88
CA ASP A 540 -8.25 0.59 18.47
C ASP A 540 -9.60 0.33 19.16
N LEU A 541 -10.47 1.33 19.29
CA LEU A 541 -11.71 1.18 20.03
C LEU A 541 -12.89 0.86 19.11
N TYR A 542 -13.86 0.13 19.66
CA TYR A 542 -15.21 -0.01 19.09
C TYR A 542 -16.23 -0.06 20.23
N ILE A 543 -17.46 0.37 19.95
CA ILE A 543 -18.58 0.22 20.87
C ILE A 543 -19.52 -0.88 20.41
N VAL A 544 -20.22 -1.45 21.37
CA VAL A 544 -21.39 -2.29 21.14
C VAL A 544 -22.58 -1.56 21.72
N LEU A 545 -23.58 -1.28 20.89
CA LEU A 545 -24.84 -0.68 21.30
C LEU A 545 -25.81 -1.77 21.75
N TYR A 546 -26.64 -1.47 22.74
CA TYR A 546 -27.64 -2.42 23.27
C TYR A 546 -29.01 -1.80 23.40
N ASN A 547 -30.05 -2.58 23.12
CA ASN A 547 -31.44 -2.25 23.44
C ASN A 547 -31.93 -3.16 24.58
N GLY A 548 -32.09 -2.64 25.79
CA GLY A 548 -32.28 -3.48 26.98
C GLY A 548 -31.09 -4.42 27.16
N ASP A 549 -31.32 -5.72 27.22
CA ASP A 549 -30.25 -6.75 27.28
C ASP A 549 -29.86 -7.35 25.92
N GLN A 550 -30.54 -6.94 24.85
CA GLN A 550 -30.21 -7.42 23.51
C GLN A 550 -29.01 -6.65 22.94
N LYS A 551 -28.02 -7.42 22.47
CA LYS A 551 -26.89 -6.90 21.72
C LYS A 551 -27.38 -6.37 20.38
N GLY A 552 -27.19 -5.07 20.15
CA GLY A 552 -27.49 -4.38 18.91
C GLY A 552 -26.25 -4.25 18.01
N ASP A 553 -26.15 -3.11 17.34
CA ASP A 553 -25.08 -2.85 16.37
C ASP A 553 -23.72 -2.62 17.05
N GLU A 554 -22.66 -3.09 16.40
CA GLU A 554 -21.28 -2.72 16.74
C GLU A 554 -20.88 -1.50 15.89
N ALA A 555 -20.24 -0.52 16.51
CA ALA A 555 -19.80 0.69 15.84
C ALA A 555 -18.31 0.95 16.08
N VAL A 556 -17.61 1.33 15.02
CA VAL A 556 -16.23 1.76 15.07
C VAL A 556 -16.19 3.25 15.40
N LEU A 557 -15.21 3.67 16.21
CA LEU A 557 -14.97 5.08 16.47
C LEU A 557 -14.10 5.64 15.35
N GLU A 558 -14.61 6.65 14.66
CA GLU A 558 -13.87 7.44 13.68
C GLU A 558 -13.64 8.85 14.21
N GLY A 559 -12.46 9.42 13.96
CA GLY A 559 -12.08 10.79 14.39
C GLY A 559 -10.99 10.80 15.47
N TYR A 560 -10.79 11.98 16.08
CA TYR A 560 -9.79 12.24 17.14
C TYR A 560 -10.45 12.89 18.35
N ALA A 561 -9.88 12.66 19.54
CA ALA A 561 -10.32 13.39 20.72
C ALA A 561 -10.24 14.91 20.45
N PRO A 562 -11.24 15.71 20.88
CA PRO A 562 -12.28 15.36 21.85
C PRO A 562 -13.61 14.87 21.24
N LYS A 563 -13.75 14.66 19.92
CA LYS A 563 -15.03 14.21 19.33
C LYS A 563 -14.87 13.47 18.00
N GLY A 564 -15.82 12.60 17.68
CA GLY A 564 -15.86 11.92 16.39
C GLY A 564 -17.19 11.27 16.08
N THR A 565 -17.20 10.40 15.07
CA THR A 565 -18.40 9.72 14.56
C THR A 565 -18.37 8.23 14.86
N LEU A 566 -19.55 7.65 14.96
CA LEU A 566 -19.78 6.22 15.11
C LEU A 566 -20.29 5.66 13.79
N THR A 567 -19.50 4.77 13.19
CA THR A 567 -19.85 4.09 11.94
C THR A 567 -20.06 2.61 12.20
N LYS A 568 -21.11 2.03 11.62
CA LYS A 568 -21.44 0.61 11.76
C LYS A 568 -20.27 -0.24 11.28
N LYS A 569 -19.87 -1.20 12.12
CA LYS A 569 -18.73 -2.09 11.90
C LYS A 569 -18.99 -3.14 10.83
#